data_AF-A0A194WDN1-F1
#
_entry.id   AF-A0A194WDN1-F1
#
_cell.length_a   1.000
_cell.length_b   1.000
_cell.length_c   1.000
_cell.angle_alpha   90.00
_cell.angle_beta   90.00
_cell.angle_gamma   90.00
#
_symmetry.space_group_name_H-M   'P 1'
#
loop_
_entity.id
_entity.type
_entity.pdbx_description
1 polymer ?
#
loop_
_entity_poly.entity_id
_entity_poly.type
_entity_poly.pdbx_seq_one_letter_code
_entity_poly.pdbx_strand_id
1 'polypeptide(L)'
;MQRTVLVPYTFKDGLTVPPRLSVNFTSVQHSMDEDIHSSNADTFDPKRWFKKRQGFDTSKFQFASTSDEWLNWGGGPHSCPRRAWGGAGDLRDCQV
;
A
#
# COMPACT_ATOMS: atom_id res chain seq x y z
N MET A 1 6.42 -4.18 -4.57
CA MET A 1 7.40 -3.06 -4.56
C MET A 1 8.81 -3.64 -4.52
N GLN A 2 9.67 -3.32 -5.48
CA GLN A 2 11.00 -3.92 -5.61
C GLN A 2 12.12 -2.91 -5.29
N ARG A 3 13.15 -3.37 -4.58
CA ARG A 3 14.38 -2.63 -4.28
C ARG A 3 15.59 -3.51 -4.52
N THR A 4 16.69 -2.91 -4.93
CA THR A 4 17.99 -3.58 -5.01
C THR A 4 18.91 -3.04 -3.94
N VAL A 5 19.52 -3.94 -3.18
CA VAL A 5 20.47 -3.59 -2.12
C VAL A 5 21.78 -3.15 -2.77
N LEU A 6 22.14 -1.87 -2.63
CA LEU A 6 23.42 -1.35 -3.14
C LEU A 6 24.54 -1.49 -2.11
N VAL A 7 24.21 -1.35 -0.83
CA VAL A 7 25.11 -1.42 0.32
C VAL A 7 24.51 -2.41 1.32
N PRO A 8 25.29 -3.30 1.96
CA PRO A 8 24.77 -4.21 2.97
C PRO A 8 24.02 -3.45 4.05
N TYR A 9 22.86 -3.99 4.44
CA TYR A 9 21.98 -3.38 5.43
C TYR A 9 21.53 -4.40 6.46
N THR A 10 21.60 -4.04 7.73
CA THR A 10 21.10 -4.85 8.85
C THR A 10 19.78 -4.25 9.33
N PHE A 11 18.70 -5.03 9.23
CA PHE A 11 17.39 -4.66 9.77
C PHE A 11 17.40 -4.69 11.30
N LYS A 12 16.41 -4.04 11.93
CA LYS A 12 16.23 -4.05 13.39
C LYS A 12 16.10 -5.46 13.97
N ASP A 13 15.59 -6.39 13.16
CA ASP A 13 15.41 -7.80 13.53
C ASP A 13 16.70 -8.63 13.41
N GLY A 14 17.85 -7.98 13.14
CA GLY A 14 19.16 -8.64 13.00
C GLY A 14 19.41 -9.27 11.62
N LEU A 15 18.41 -9.29 10.73
CA LEU A 15 18.57 -9.79 9.37
C LEU A 15 19.52 -8.88 8.58
N THR A 16 20.64 -9.44 8.12
CA THR A 16 21.62 -8.74 7.28
C THR A 16 21.44 -9.14 5.82
N VAL A 17 21.23 -8.15 4.96
CA VAL A 17 21.04 -8.36 3.52
C VAL A 17 22.34 -8.04 2.78
N PRO A 18 22.89 -8.98 1.99
CA PRO A 18 24.09 -8.72 1.21
C PRO A 18 23.81 -7.77 0.03
N PRO A 19 24.83 -7.06 -0.48
CA PRO A 19 24.69 -6.22 -1.66
C PRO A 19 24.30 -7.05 -2.90
N ARG A 20 23.64 -6.40 -3.85
CA ARG A 20 23.12 -6.94 -5.13
C ARG A 20 21.94 -7.92 -5.00
N LEU A 21 21.31 -8.01 -3.83
CA LEU A 21 20.04 -8.72 -3.68
C LEU A 21 18.86 -7.84 -4.13
N SER A 22 17.85 -8.43 -4.77
CA SER A 22 16.55 -7.78 -4.99
C SER A 22 15.59 -8.17 -3.87
N VAL A 23 15.10 -7.17 -3.12
CA VAL A 23 14.09 -7.30 -2.08
C VAL A 23 12.74 -6.89 -2.65
N ASN A 24 11.74 -7.74 -2.49
CA ASN A 24 10.39 -7.53 -2.99
C ASN A 24 9.38 -7.58 -1.85
N PHE A 25 8.54 -6.56 -1.77
CA PHE A 25 7.37 -6.55 -0.90
C PHE A 25 6.12 -6.97 -1.69
N THR A 26 5.45 -8.01 -1.21
CA THR A 26 4.25 -8.59 -1.80
C THR A 26 3.02 -7.79 -1.39
N SER A 27 2.54 -6.94 -2.30
CA SER A 27 1.37 -6.09 -2.02
C SER A 27 0.11 -6.91 -1.77
N VAL A 28 -0.09 -8.01 -2.50
CA VAL A 28 -1.29 -8.85 -2.38
C VAL A 28 -1.39 -9.50 -1.00
N GLN A 29 -0.30 -10.08 -0.51
CA GLN A 29 -0.29 -10.70 0.81
C GLN A 29 -0.48 -9.66 1.91
N HIS A 30 0.11 -8.48 1.78
CA HIS A 30 -0.10 -7.37 2.71
C HIS A 30 -1.56 -6.90 2.70
N SER A 31 -2.21 -6.86 1.54
CA SER A 31 -3.62 -6.51 1.39
C SER A 31 -4.60 -7.56 1.91
N MET A 32 -4.15 -8.81 2.07
CA MET A 32 -4.94 -9.93 2.60
C MET A 32 -4.62 -10.22 4.07
N ASP A 33 -3.74 -9.45 4.70
CA ASP A 33 -3.36 -9.64 6.08
C ASP A 33 -4.47 -9.17 7.03
N GLU A 34 -4.96 -10.08 7.88
CA GLU A 34 -6.04 -9.82 8.83
C GLU A 34 -5.63 -8.86 9.95
N ASP A 35 -4.35 -8.85 10.32
CA ASP A 35 -3.80 -7.95 11.34
C ASP A 35 -3.85 -6.49 10.88
N ILE A 36 -3.75 -6.25 9.56
CA ILE A 36 -3.72 -4.92 8.95
C ILE A 36 -5.12 -4.47 8.50
N HIS A 37 -5.92 -5.39 7.95
CA HIS A 37 -7.18 -5.07 7.29
C HIS A 37 -8.45 -5.52 8.02
N SER A 38 -8.30 -5.99 9.27
CA SER A 38 -9.36 -6.51 10.13
C SER A 38 -9.98 -7.81 9.60
N SER A 39 -10.83 -8.45 10.41
CA SER A 39 -11.46 -9.72 10.05
C SER A 39 -12.17 -9.66 8.70
N ASN A 40 -12.01 -10.72 7.91
CA ASN A 40 -12.45 -10.84 6.50
C ASN A 40 -11.58 -10.08 5.48
N ALA A 41 -10.24 -10.07 5.62
CA ALA A 41 -9.35 -9.47 4.62
C ALA A 41 -9.46 -10.12 3.22
N ASP A 42 -9.84 -11.39 3.17
CA ASP A 42 -10.02 -12.15 1.91
C ASP A 42 -11.37 -11.88 1.19
N THR A 43 -12.28 -11.10 1.81
CA THR A 43 -13.58 -10.77 1.18
C THR A 43 -13.61 -9.35 0.64
N PHE A 44 -14.22 -9.20 -0.54
CA PHE A 44 -14.41 -7.89 -1.14
C PHE A 44 -15.56 -7.12 -0.43
N ASP A 45 -15.22 -6.16 0.43
CA ASP A 45 -16.17 -5.19 1.01
C ASP A 45 -16.01 -3.82 0.33
N PRO A 46 -16.96 -3.39 -0.52
CA PRO A 46 -16.89 -2.11 -1.23
C PRO A 46 -16.92 -0.90 -0.29
N LYS A 47 -17.40 -1.06 0.95
CA LYS A 47 -17.50 0.01 1.95
C LYS A 47 -16.39 -0.04 2.99
N ARG A 48 -15.42 -0.95 2.89
CA ARG A 48 -14.31 -1.11 3.87
C ARG A 48 -13.60 0.21 4.15
N TRP A 49 -13.19 0.91 3.10
CA TRP A 49 -12.46 2.17 3.19
C TRP A 49 -13.34 3.33 3.63
N PHE A 50 -14.62 3.31 3.27
CA PHE A 50 -15.59 4.30 3.73
C PHE A 50 -15.85 4.18 5.23
N LYS A 51 -16.01 2.96 5.76
CA LYS A 51 -16.16 2.70 7.20
C LYS A 51 -14.90 3.13 7.97
N LYS A 52 -13.69 2.80 7.47
CA LYS A 52 -12.42 3.23 8.09
C LYS A 52 -12.27 4.76 8.11
N ARG A 53 -12.74 5.48 7.07
CA ARG A 53 -12.75 6.95 7.02
C ARG A 53 -13.68 7.61 8.03
N GLN A 54 -14.75 6.95 8.48
CA GLN A 54 -15.64 7.52 9.50
C GLN A 54 -14.99 7.57 10.89
N GLY A 55 -13.85 6.88 11.07
CA GLY A 55 -13.02 6.95 12.28
C GLY A 55 -12.09 8.17 12.33
N PHE A 56 -11.07 8.07 13.18
CA PHE A 56 -10.24 9.19 13.63
C PHE A 56 -9.32 9.82 12.56
N ASP A 57 -9.01 9.12 11.46
CA ASP A 57 -8.04 9.59 10.46
C ASP A 57 -8.60 9.57 9.03
N THR A 58 -9.29 10.64 8.66
CA THR A 58 -9.92 10.81 7.35
C THR A 58 -8.92 10.95 6.20
N SER A 59 -7.66 11.30 6.52
CA SER A 59 -6.61 11.62 5.55
C SER A 59 -5.88 10.37 5.04
N LYS A 60 -5.66 9.38 5.92
CA LYS A 60 -4.92 8.15 5.60
C LYS A 60 -5.64 7.19 4.69
N PHE A 61 -6.97 7.19 4.73
CA PHE A 61 -7.80 6.27 3.94
C PHE A 61 -8.30 6.90 2.63
N GLN A 62 -7.78 8.08 2.24
CA GLN A 62 -8.06 8.70 0.94
C GLN A 62 -7.62 7.80 -0.23
N PHE A 63 -8.22 7.95 -1.41
CA PHE A 63 -7.89 7.06 -2.53
C PHE A 63 -6.44 7.25 -3.01
N ALA A 64 -5.98 8.50 -2.97
CA ALA A 64 -4.65 8.91 -3.39
C ALA A 64 -3.62 8.97 -2.23
N SER A 65 -4.03 8.64 -1.00
CA SER A 65 -3.10 8.62 0.12
C SER A 65 -2.20 7.41 0.05
N THR A 66 -1.01 7.58 0.63
CA THR A 66 -0.02 6.52 0.82
C THR A 66 0.08 6.29 2.31
N SER A 67 -0.08 5.05 2.74
CA SER A 67 0.17 4.62 4.12
C SER A 67 0.94 3.30 4.08
N ASP A 68 1.60 2.96 5.18
CA ASP A 68 2.32 1.68 5.27
C ASP A 68 1.35 0.48 5.19
N GLU A 69 0.09 0.69 5.58
CA GLU A 69 -1.01 -0.28 5.46
C GLU A 69 -1.56 -0.39 4.02
N TRP A 70 -1.25 0.56 3.13
CA TRP A 70 -1.88 0.66 1.81
C TRP A 70 -0.85 0.90 0.71
N LEU A 71 -0.39 -0.19 0.11
CA LEU A 71 0.74 -0.21 -0.81
C LEU A 71 0.35 -0.17 -2.30
N ASN A 72 -0.91 0.15 -2.63
CA ASN A 72 -1.45 0.14 -3.99
C ASN A 72 -0.67 1.00 -4.97
N TRP A 73 -0.31 2.19 -4.49
CA TRP A 73 0.46 3.16 -5.24
C TRP A 73 1.95 3.04 -4.95
N GLY A 74 2.39 2.07 -4.16
CA GLY A 74 3.71 2.04 -3.55
C GLY A 74 3.80 2.90 -2.29
N GLY A 75 4.96 2.85 -1.63
CA GLY A 75 5.22 3.55 -0.37
C GLY A 75 6.31 4.63 -0.50
N GLY A 76 6.15 5.70 0.28
CA GLY A 76 7.13 6.77 0.44
C GLY A 76 7.57 7.42 -0.88
N PRO A 77 8.89 7.64 -1.10
CA PRO A 77 9.42 8.37 -2.26
C PRO A 77 9.25 7.64 -3.60
N HIS A 78 8.78 6.39 -3.57
CA HIS A 78 8.52 5.59 -4.77
C HIS A 78 7.03 5.28 -4.95
N SER A 79 6.19 6.10 -4.31
CA SER A 79 4.78 6.12 -4.63
C SER A 79 4.54 6.64 -6.04
N CYS A 80 3.50 6.15 -6.71
CA CYS A 80 3.15 6.56 -8.06
C CYS A 80 2.94 8.09 -8.08
N PRO A 81 3.71 8.82 -8.92
CA PRO A 81 3.67 10.30 -8.92
C PRO A 81 2.31 10.83 -9.38
N ARG A 82 1.56 10.05 -10.17
CA ARG A 82 0.23 10.41 -10.71
C ARG A 82 -0.95 9.90 -9.86
N ARG A 83 -0.71 9.37 -8.66
CA ARG A 83 -1.77 8.81 -7.78
C ARG A 83 -2.89 9.80 -7.44
N ALA A 84 -2.57 11.10 -7.35
CA ALA A 84 -3.56 12.15 -7.09
C ALA A 84 -4.41 12.49 -8.33
N TRP A 85 -3.90 12.26 -9.54
CA TRP A 85 -4.63 12.55 -10.79
C TRP A 85 -5.49 11.37 -11.26
N GLY A 86 -5.04 10.13 -11.05
CA GLY A 86 -5.80 8.92 -11.43
C GLY A 86 -7.05 8.65 -10.59
N GLY A 87 -7.28 9.40 -9.50
CA GLY A 87 -8.39 9.18 -8.56
C GLY A 87 -9.55 10.16 -8.62
N ALA A 88 -9.42 11.28 -9.34
CA ALA A 88 -10.43 12.35 -9.31
C ALA A 88 -10.98 12.74 -10.69
N GLY A 89 -10.27 12.45 -11.79
CA GLY A 89 -10.67 12.91 -13.12
C GLY A 89 -11.23 11.85 -14.08
N ASP A 90 -10.93 10.56 -13.87
CA ASP A 90 -10.93 9.59 -14.98
C ASP A 90 -11.43 8.18 -14.59
N LEU A 91 -12.34 8.09 -13.61
CA LEU A 91 -13.07 6.85 -13.30
C LEU A 91 -14.55 6.94 -13.67
N ARG A 92 -14.99 8.08 -14.24
CA ARG A 92 -16.38 8.28 -14.69
C ARG A 92 -16.65 7.76 -16.11
N ASP A 93 -15.62 7.35 -16.84
CA ASP A 93 -15.75 6.78 -18.19
C ASP A 93 -15.86 5.25 -18.21
N CYS A 94 -15.95 4.59 -17.04
CA CYS A 94 -16.16 3.14 -16.91
C CYS A 94 -17.54 2.79 -16.34
N GLN A 95 -18.58 3.55 -16.70
CA GLN A 95 -19.97 3.10 -16.59
C GLN A 95 -20.61 3.16 -17.98
N VAL A 96 -20.52 2.03 -18.68
CA VAL A 96 -21.54 1.61 -19.64
C VAL A 96 -22.53 0.70 -18.90
#